data_AF-A0AAD5X0I3-F1
#
_entry.id   AF-A0AAD5X0I3-F1
#
_cell.length_a   1.000
_cell.length_b   1.000
_cell.length_c   1.000
_cell.angle_alpha   90.00
_cell.angle_beta   90.00
_cell.angle_gamma   90.00
#
_symmetry.space_group_name_H-M   'P 1'
#
loop_
_entity.id
_entity.type
_entity.pdbx_description
1 polymer ?
#
loop_
_entity_poly.entity_id
_entity_poly.type
_entity_poly.pdbx_seq_one_letter_code
_entity_poly.pdbx_strand_id
1 'polypeptide(L)'
;MPPKKKGKKDKGGKDPLKDEETRKMMMALMKEQAKQKQALEEKMTALNQLKIQNRWREIMKAAKARTLLSEIQTLRQIHHRHLDHRNASIQTLSRDVVEAEEQFATALQAHCMNVDTLIELQTNRLQMLQGMFEEELGGLEVEFETERVKLQAQHAKEKADILGIMARMEQDFQETEADARHEYSSMKDDVKNKNLEEKHALRIQLEGTIEDLWKQFQLALSQYTTSTEERKKQFEDLKLRDSRNAREIELQMRKLVRLQESISHLKAKLLTNTHTYESRNSTLRDEKEAIQNHFQRLKKRMLGFREEERKKLTELTVVSGGVLGILRGRVEVAERILKLAEMNRKLEVEAEKVRPFYEESPVPDPQTASQTALPPLDTPLPPEFTAMHQFHKRFNKVALDKLALEKQREQLQEENDHLKSILKQYLDGVSVQEGVLERLNPLVVVNGRTNAPLRHPQSQLNITCVEAAHQAQRVGIPL
;
A
#
# COMPACT_ATOMS: atom_id res chain seq x y z
N MET A 1 67.20 -22.13 -112.82
CA MET A 1 67.06 -21.76 -114.25
C MET A 1 67.28 -20.26 -114.40
N PRO A 2 67.92 -19.80 -115.50
CA PRO A 2 68.88 -18.69 -115.50
C PRO A 2 68.41 -17.55 -116.47
N PRO A 3 69.25 -16.72 -117.14
CA PRO A 3 70.24 -15.70 -116.73
C PRO A 3 70.17 -14.40 -117.60
N LYS A 4 71.25 -13.58 -117.55
CA LYS A 4 71.79 -12.59 -118.55
C LYS A 4 71.30 -11.13 -118.36
N LYS A 5 72.15 -10.11 -118.48
CA LYS A 5 73.25 -9.84 -119.44
C LYS A 5 74.43 -9.15 -118.75
N LYS A 6 75.65 -9.70 -118.82
CA LYS A 6 76.75 -9.38 -119.77
C LYS A 6 77.09 -7.88 -119.87
N GLY A 7 78.27 -7.55 -119.34
CA GLY A 7 78.96 -6.27 -119.57
C GLY A 7 79.61 -6.17 -120.95
N LYS A 8 80.11 -4.96 -121.24
CA LYS A 8 80.98 -4.61 -122.36
C LYS A 8 82.14 -3.78 -121.80
N LYS A 9 83.37 -4.17 -122.17
CA LYS A 9 84.66 -3.56 -121.79
C LYS A 9 84.85 -2.20 -122.46
N ASP A 10 85.57 -1.29 -121.82
CA ASP A 10 86.73 -0.68 -122.47
C ASP A 10 87.86 -0.30 -121.48
N LYS A 11 89.09 -0.32 -121.97
CA LYS A 11 90.36 -0.25 -121.23
C LYS A 11 90.96 1.18 -121.22
N GLY A 12 91.77 1.47 -120.20
CA GLY A 12 92.79 2.54 -120.17
C GLY A 12 92.80 3.24 -118.80
N GLY A 13 93.65 2.85 -117.86
CA GLY A 13 95.02 3.37 -117.71
C GLY A 13 95.03 4.50 -116.64
N LYS A 14 95.10 4.13 -115.36
CA LYS A 14 96.21 4.40 -114.41
C LYS A 14 96.57 5.88 -114.23
N ASP A 15 96.24 6.43 -113.05
CA ASP A 15 97.20 7.12 -112.17
C ASP A 15 96.62 7.23 -110.72
N PRO A 16 97.23 6.59 -109.69
CA PRO A 16 96.61 6.43 -108.37
C PRO A 16 97.30 7.32 -107.31
N LEU A 17 96.86 8.56 -107.15
CA LEU A 17 97.20 9.36 -105.95
C LEU A 17 96.12 10.39 -105.54
N LYS A 18 95.00 10.50 -106.27
CA LYS A 18 93.84 11.34 -105.93
C LYS A 18 92.62 10.54 -105.38
N ASP A 19 92.72 9.21 -105.30
CA ASP A 19 91.62 8.31 -104.91
C ASP A 19 91.51 8.04 -103.39
N GLU A 20 92.54 8.33 -102.59
CA GLU A 20 92.48 8.14 -101.12
C GLU A 20 91.82 9.32 -100.40
N GLU A 21 92.05 10.56 -100.85
CA GLU A 21 91.42 11.74 -100.26
C GLU A 21 89.93 11.81 -100.61
N THR A 22 89.54 11.45 -101.83
CA THR A 22 88.14 11.34 -102.25
C THR A 22 87.42 10.17 -101.57
N ARG A 23 88.11 9.05 -101.28
CA ARG A 23 87.58 7.97 -100.43
C ARG A 23 87.44 8.37 -98.97
N LYS A 24 88.40 9.09 -98.38
CA LYS A 24 88.29 9.61 -97.01
C LYS A 24 87.20 10.68 -96.89
N MET A 25 87.08 11.56 -97.87
CA MET A 25 86.00 12.56 -97.93
C MET A 25 84.63 11.89 -98.15
N MET A 26 84.53 10.85 -98.98
CA MET A 26 83.29 10.09 -99.18
C MET A 26 82.94 9.21 -97.95
N MET A 27 83.91 8.64 -97.25
CA MET A 27 83.71 7.93 -95.98
C MET A 27 83.33 8.90 -94.84
N ALA A 28 83.93 10.10 -94.79
CA ALA A 28 83.56 11.14 -93.84
C ALA A 28 82.14 11.65 -94.09
N LEU A 29 81.78 11.89 -95.36
CA LEU A 29 80.42 12.25 -95.77
C LEU A 29 79.42 11.14 -95.40
N MET A 30 79.75 9.87 -95.64
CA MET A 30 78.91 8.73 -95.25
C MET A 30 78.77 8.59 -93.73
N LYS A 31 79.84 8.84 -92.97
CA LYS A 31 79.83 8.82 -91.50
C LYS A 31 79.04 10.00 -90.92
N GLU A 32 79.12 11.16 -91.55
CA GLU A 32 78.34 12.34 -91.19
C GLU A 32 76.87 12.17 -91.54
N GLN A 33 76.55 11.58 -92.70
CA GLN A 33 75.20 11.14 -93.04
C GLN A 33 74.67 10.07 -92.08
N ALA A 34 75.50 9.11 -91.65
CA ALA A 34 75.12 8.12 -90.65
C ALA A 34 74.88 8.76 -89.28
N LYS A 35 75.71 9.72 -88.87
CA LYS A 35 75.55 10.47 -87.61
C LYS A 35 74.34 11.40 -87.64
N GLN A 36 74.03 11.99 -88.80
CA GLN A 36 72.79 12.76 -89.02
C GLN A 36 71.57 11.84 -88.99
N LYS A 37 71.62 10.67 -89.62
CA LYS A 37 70.55 9.66 -89.52
C LYS A 37 70.35 9.17 -88.09
N GLN A 38 71.42 8.88 -87.36
CA GLN A 38 71.38 8.50 -85.95
C GLN A 38 70.78 9.63 -85.10
N ALA A 39 71.21 10.88 -85.26
CA ALA A 39 70.66 12.02 -84.52
C ALA A 39 69.17 12.27 -84.86
N LEU A 40 68.76 12.00 -86.10
CA LEU A 40 67.35 12.04 -86.50
C LEU A 40 66.57 10.89 -85.87
N GLU A 41 67.12 9.68 -85.84
CA GLU A 41 66.53 8.51 -85.18
C GLU A 41 66.43 8.71 -83.65
N GLU A 42 67.44 9.31 -83.00
CA GLU A 42 67.41 9.68 -81.58
C GLU A 42 66.34 10.74 -81.30
N LYS A 43 66.21 11.76 -82.15
CA LYS A 43 65.11 12.74 -82.05
C LYS A 43 63.75 12.10 -82.27
N MET A 44 63.63 11.20 -83.25
CA MET A 44 62.38 10.49 -83.54
C MET A 44 62.02 9.51 -82.43
N THR A 45 63.00 8.83 -81.81
CA THR A 45 62.77 7.94 -80.67
C THR A 45 62.39 8.73 -79.41
N ALA A 46 63.02 9.88 -79.13
CA ALA A 46 62.61 10.77 -78.03
C ALA A 46 61.18 11.32 -78.25
N LEU A 47 60.86 11.76 -79.47
CA LEU A 47 59.49 12.17 -79.82
C LEU A 47 58.49 11.01 -79.72
N ASN A 48 58.87 9.81 -80.15
CA ASN A 48 58.02 8.62 -80.03
C ASN A 48 57.85 8.21 -78.56
N GLN A 49 58.88 8.31 -77.71
CA GLN A 49 58.77 8.09 -76.28
C GLN A 49 57.80 9.09 -75.62
N LEU A 50 57.89 10.38 -75.94
CA LEU A 50 56.95 11.38 -75.45
C LEU A 50 55.51 11.12 -75.93
N LYS A 51 55.33 10.71 -77.19
CA LYS A 51 54.01 10.30 -77.72
C LYS A 51 53.47 9.07 -77.00
N ILE A 52 54.32 8.07 -76.75
CA ILE A 52 53.96 6.85 -76.00
C ILE A 52 53.62 7.20 -74.56
N GLN A 53 54.41 8.02 -73.87
CA GLN A 53 54.12 8.50 -72.51
C GLN A 53 52.82 9.30 -72.43
N ASN A 54 52.54 10.17 -73.42
CA ASN A 54 51.26 10.89 -73.48
C ASN A 54 50.09 9.94 -73.67
N ARG A 55 50.19 8.97 -74.59
CA ARG A 55 49.18 7.92 -74.77
C ARG A 55 49.00 7.09 -73.50
N TRP A 56 50.08 6.70 -72.82
CA TRP A 56 50.00 5.99 -71.54
C TRP A 56 49.36 6.84 -70.44
N ARG A 57 49.65 8.14 -70.36
CA ARG A 57 48.99 9.05 -69.41
C ARG A 57 47.49 9.16 -69.69
N GLU A 58 47.08 9.25 -70.95
CA GLU A 58 45.66 9.26 -71.33
C GLU A 58 44.98 7.93 -70.96
N ILE A 59 45.61 6.80 -71.27
CA ILE A 59 45.10 5.47 -70.92
C ILE A 59 45.00 5.31 -69.39
N MET A 60 46.03 5.70 -68.63
CA MET A 60 46.04 5.61 -67.17
C MET A 60 45.03 6.55 -66.52
N LYS A 61 44.87 7.78 -67.05
CA LYS A 61 43.81 8.70 -66.60
C LYS A 61 42.42 8.13 -66.87
N ALA A 62 42.20 7.57 -68.05
CA ALA A 62 40.92 6.93 -68.39
C ALA A 62 40.65 5.71 -67.50
N ALA A 63 41.66 4.88 -67.23
CA ALA A 63 41.55 3.75 -66.32
C ALA A 63 41.24 4.20 -64.89
N LYS A 64 41.98 5.18 -64.35
CA LYS A 64 41.73 5.70 -62.98
C LYS A 64 40.39 6.42 -62.87
N ALA A 65 39.95 7.14 -63.90
CA ALA A 65 38.63 7.74 -63.93
C ALA A 65 37.52 6.67 -63.88
N ARG A 66 37.68 5.56 -64.62
CA ARG A 66 36.75 4.42 -64.56
C ARG A 66 36.72 3.77 -63.18
N THR A 67 37.88 3.55 -62.54
CA THR A 67 37.91 2.97 -61.18
C THR A 67 37.25 3.92 -60.17
N LEU A 68 37.55 5.22 -60.23
CA LEU A 68 36.96 6.21 -59.32
C LEU A 68 35.44 6.32 -59.51
N LEU A 69 34.94 6.29 -60.75
CA LEU A 69 33.50 6.26 -61.02
C LEU A 69 32.84 5.00 -60.45
N SER A 70 33.49 3.84 -60.58
CA SER A 70 33.01 2.60 -59.98
C SER A 70 33.00 2.67 -58.45
N GLU A 71 34.05 3.20 -57.82
CA GLU A 71 34.13 3.42 -56.36
C GLU A 71 33.03 4.38 -55.89
N ILE A 72 32.83 5.52 -56.56
CA ILE A 72 31.76 6.48 -56.26
C ILE A 72 30.39 5.80 -56.38
N GLN A 73 30.18 4.95 -57.38
CA GLN A 73 28.93 4.22 -57.54
C GLN A 73 28.70 3.22 -56.39
N THR A 74 29.74 2.48 -55.97
CA THR A 74 29.63 1.59 -54.80
C THR A 74 29.36 2.36 -53.51
N LEU A 75 30.04 3.48 -53.27
CA LEU A 75 29.80 4.34 -52.11
C LEU A 75 28.38 4.92 -52.12
N ARG A 76 27.88 5.35 -53.29
CA ARG A 76 26.51 5.83 -53.43
C ARG A 76 25.49 4.75 -53.10
N GLN A 77 25.69 3.51 -53.55
CA GLN A 77 24.82 2.38 -53.22
C GLN A 77 24.84 2.06 -51.72
N ILE A 78 26.02 2.04 -51.10
CA ILE A 78 26.17 1.81 -49.66
C ILE A 78 25.47 2.92 -48.87
N HIS A 79 25.69 4.19 -49.26
CA HIS A 79 25.03 5.32 -48.61
C HIS A 79 23.51 5.27 -48.76
N HIS A 80 23.00 4.90 -49.94
CA HIS A 80 21.55 4.75 -50.14
C HIS A 80 20.96 3.66 -49.23
N ARG A 81 21.61 2.50 -49.12
CA ARG A 81 21.19 1.44 -48.18
C ARG A 81 21.21 1.90 -46.72
N HIS A 82 22.24 2.66 -46.32
CA HIS A 82 22.28 3.24 -44.97
C HIS A 82 21.14 4.23 -44.75
N LEU A 83 20.85 5.10 -45.73
CA LEU A 83 19.71 6.01 -45.66
C LEU A 83 18.40 5.24 -45.54
N ASP A 84 18.19 4.19 -46.34
CA ASP A 84 16.98 3.37 -46.28
C ASP A 84 16.83 2.69 -44.91
N HIS A 85 17.91 2.14 -44.36
CA HIS A 85 17.90 1.54 -43.02
C HIS A 85 17.60 2.57 -41.92
N ARG A 86 18.20 3.76 -42.01
CA ARG A 86 17.92 4.85 -41.06
C ARG A 86 16.48 5.35 -41.21
N ASN A 87 15.98 5.50 -42.42
CA ASN A 87 14.59 5.90 -42.68
C ASN A 87 13.60 4.85 -42.17
N ALA A 88 13.88 3.55 -42.34
CA ALA A 88 13.07 2.47 -41.79
C ALA A 88 13.07 2.49 -40.24
N SER A 89 14.24 2.77 -39.64
CA SER A 89 14.37 2.94 -38.18
C SER A 89 13.57 4.15 -37.68
N ILE A 90 13.60 5.27 -38.41
CA ILE A 90 12.81 6.46 -38.08
C ILE A 90 11.31 6.17 -38.20
N GLN A 91 10.88 5.46 -39.24
CA GLN A 91 9.48 5.10 -39.42
C GLN A 91 8.96 4.14 -38.34
N THR A 92 9.76 3.16 -37.93
CA THR A 92 9.40 2.25 -36.83
C THR A 92 9.31 3.02 -35.52
N LEU A 93 10.34 3.79 -35.15
CA LEU A 93 10.29 4.64 -33.97
C LEU A 93 9.12 5.63 -33.98
N SER A 94 8.76 6.20 -35.13
CA SER A 94 7.58 7.08 -35.24
C SER A 94 6.27 6.33 -34.99
N ARG A 95 6.16 5.07 -35.42
CA ARG A 95 4.99 4.24 -35.11
C ARG A 95 4.96 3.89 -33.63
N ASP A 96 6.09 3.49 -33.06
CA ASP A 96 6.20 3.16 -31.64
C ASP A 96 5.81 4.35 -30.75
N VAL A 97 6.16 5.59 -31.14
CA VAL A 97 5.72 6.80 -30.42
C VAL A 97 4.21 6.98 -30.49
N VAL A 98 3.61 6.82 -31.68
CA VAL A 98 2.14 6.92 -31.84
C VAL A 98 1.42 5.84 -31.04
N GLU A 99 1.90 4.60 -31.10
CA GLU A 99 1.35 3.48 -30.33
C GLU A 99 1.47 3.72 -28.82
N ALA A 100 2.60 4.26 -28.35
CA ALA A 100 2.78 4.63 -26.95
C ALA A 100 1.84 5.77 -26.51
N GLU A 101 1.61 6.76 -27.37
CA GLU A 101 0.64 7.84 -27.11
C GLU A 101 -0.80 7.29 -27.05
N GLU A 102 -1.19 6.38 -27.95
CA GLU A 102 -2.50 5.72 -27.93
C GLU A 102 -2.69 4.85 -26.67
N GLN A 103 -1.66 4.09 -26.28
CA GLN A 103 -1.66 3.32 -25.04
C GLN A 103 -1.77 4.22 -23.80
N PHE A 104 -1.08 5.36 -23.80
CA PHE A 104 -1.19 6.33 -22.72
C PHE A 104 -2.58 6.96 -22.66
N ALA A 105 -3.15 7.35 -23.80
CA ALA A 105 -4.48 7.95 -23.87
C ALA A 105 -5.57 6.97 -23.39
N THR A 106 -5.50 5.70 -23.80
CA THR A 106 -6.43 4.65 -23.35
C THR A 106 -6.27 4.35 -21.86
N ALA A 107 -5.03 4.28 -21.35
CA ALA A 107 -4.78 4.11 -19.91
C ALA A 107 -5.29 5.30 -19.09
N LEU A 108 -5.12 6.53 -19.58
CA LEU A 108 -5.64 7.74 -18.95
C LEU A 108 -7.17 7.73 -18.92
N GLN A 109 -7.82 7.37 -20.03
CA GLN A 109 -9.27 7.27 -20.09
C GLN A 109 -9.79 6.21 -19.11
N ALA A 110 -9.17 5.03 -19.06
CA ALA A 110 -9.52 3.99 -18.10
C ALA A 110 -9.31 4.46 -16.65
N HIS A 111 -8.24 5.20 -16.36
CA HIS A 111 -8.02 5.80 -15.05
C HIS A 111 -9.10 6.81 -14.67
N CYS A 112 -9.46 7.73 -15.58
CA CYS A 112 -10.54 8.69 -15.36
C CYS A 112 -11.86 7.98 -15.08
N MET A 113 -12.22 6.97 -15.87
CA MET A 113 -13.43 6.16 -15.63
C MET A 113 -13.40 5.49 -14.26
N ASN A 114 -12.25 4.94 -13.84
CA ASN A 114 -12.10 4.35 -12.52
C ASN A 114 -12.27 5.40 -11.40
N VAL A 115 -11.71 6.60 -11.58
CA VAL A 115 -11.89 7.71 -10.64
C VAL A 115 -13.35 8.15 -10.58
N ASP A 116 -14.03 8.27 -11.72
CA ASP A 116 -15.45 8.62 -11.78
C ASP A 116 -16.32 7.57 -11.07
N THR A 117 -16.08 6.27 -11.31
CA THR A 117 -16.79 5.20 -10.60
C THR A 117 -16.54 5.23 -9.09
N LEU A 118 -15.32 5.61 -8.66
CA LEU A 118 -15.02 5.76 -7.25
C LEU A 118 -15.75 6.97 -6.65
N ILE A 119 -15.82 8.08 -7.39
CA ILE A 119 -16.59 9.26 -6.99
C ILE A 119 -18.06 8.89 -6.84
N GLU A 120 -18.65 8.20 -7.82
CA GLU A 120 -20.04 7.73 -7.77
C GLU A 120 -20.30 6.79 -6.59
N LEU A 121 -19.37 5.89 -6.28
CA LEU A 121 -19.49 5.03 -5.10
C LEU A 121 -19.50 5.85 -3.80
N GLN A 122 -18.63 6.86 -3.70
CA GLN A 122 -18.58 7.71 -2.51
C GLN A 122 -19.80 8.64 -2.40
N THR A 123 -20.30 9.19 -3.52
CA THR A 123 -21.51 10.02 -3.51
C THR A 123 -22.72 9.19 -3.08
N ASN A 124 -22.87 7.98 -3.61
CA ASN A 124 -23.94 7.05 -3.19
C ASN A 124 -23.83 6.70 -1.70
N ARG A 125 -22.61 6.42 -1.20
CA ARG A 125 -22.39 6.16 0.22
C ARG A 125 -22.77 7.37 1.09
N LEU A 126 -22.39 8.58 0.68
CA LEU A 126 -22.72 9.81 1.39
C LEU A 126 -24.23 10.07 1.39
N GLN A 127 -24.91 9.86 0.26
CA GLN A 127 -26.36 9.99 0.15
C GLN A 127 -27.09 8.99 1.06
N MET A 128 -26.65 7.72 1.07
CA MET A 128 -27.21 6.71 1.97
C MET A 128 -27.02 7.09 3.44
N LEU A 129 -25.81 7.55 3.82
CA LEU A 129 -25.54 7.98 5.19
C LEU A 129 -26.37 9.20 5.58
N GLN A 130 -26.53 10.16 4.67
CA GLN A 130 -27.37 11.33 4.87
C GLN A 130 -28.84 10.93 5.03
N GLY A 131 -29.36 10.04 4.18
CA GLY A 131 -30.73 9.54 4.28
C GLY A 131 -30.98 8.81 5.60
N MET A 132 -30.05 7.94 6.04
CA MET A 132 -30.14 7.28 7.35
C MET A 132 -30.14 8.29 8.50
N PHE A 133 -29.29 9.32 8.43
CA PHE A 133 -29.24 10.36 9.45
C PHE A 133 -30.54 11.17 9.48
N GLU A 134 -31.10 11.52 8.33
CA GLU A 134 -32.39 12.23 8.24
C GLU A 134 -33.55 11.38 8.76
N GLU A 135 -33.54 10.07 8.50
CA GLU A 135 -34.55 9.14 9.03
C GLU A 135 -34.43 9.00 10.55
N GLU A 136 -33.21 8.82 11.09
CA GLU A 136 -32.96 8.78 12.53
C GLU A 136 -33.36 10.10 13.21
N LEU A 137 -33.04 11.24 12.60
CA LEU A 137 -33.43 12.56 13.09
C LEU A 137 -34.95 12.72 13.11
N GLY A 138 -35.63 12.35 12.02
CA GLY A 138 -37.09 12.41 11.94
C GLY A 138 -37.76 11.47 12.95
N GLY A 139 -37.22 10.26 13.13
CA GLY A 139 -37.68 9.33 14.16
C GLY A 139 -37.57 9.92 15.56
N LEU A 140 -36.41 10.51 15.87
CA LEU A 140 -36.15 11.15 17.16
C LEU A 140 -37.05 12.38 17.39
N GLU A 141 -37.28 13.21 16.38
CA GLU A 141 -38.20 14.35 16.45
C GLU A 141 -39.63 13.90 16.77
N VAL A 142 -40.10 12.83 16.10
CA VAL A 142 -41.42 12.25 16.37
C VAL A 142 -41.49 11.69 17.79
N GLU A 143 -40.47 10.95 18.24
CA GLU A 143 -40.41 10.44 19.62
C GLU A 143 -40.50 11.58 20.64
N PHE A 144 -39.67 12.62 20.50
CA PHE A 144 -39.70 13.80 21.37
C PHE A 144 -41.06 14.50 21.37
N GLU A 145 -41.68 14.67 20.22
CA GLU A 145 -42.99 15.32 20.12
C GLU A 145 -44.07 14.47 20.81
N THR A 146 -44.04 13.13 20.62
CA THR A 146 -44.99 12.24 21.29
C THR A 146 -44.80 12.22 22.81
N GLU A 147 -43.56 12.21 23.30
CA GLU A 147 -43.27 12.30 24.73
C GLU A 147 -43.70 13.64 25.31
N ARG A 148 -43.45 14.75 24.59
CA ARG A 148 -43.88 16.09 24.96
C ARG A 148 -45.40 16.16 25.12
N VAL A 149 -46.16 15.65 24.14
CA VAL A 149 -47.62 15.62 24.20
C VAL A 149 -48.11 14.76 25.36
N LYS A 150 -47.52 13.57 25.59
CA LYS A 150 -47.86 12.70 26.73
C LYS A 150 -47.61 13.38 28.06
N LEU A 151 -46.46 14.02 28.25
CA LEU A 151 -46.12 14.75 29.47
C LEU A 151 -47.06 15.93 29.72
N GLN A 152 -47.37 16.71 28.69
CA GLN A 152 -48.32 17.82 28.80
C GLN A 152 -49.73 17.33 29.16
N ALA A 153 -50.19 16.23 28.57
CA ALA A 153 -51.48 15.64 28.87
C ALA A 153 -51.55 15.09 30.30
N GLN A 154 -50.50 14.39 30.76
CA GLN A 154 -50.40 13.90 32.14
C GLN A 154 -50.40 15.06 33.14
N HIS A 155 -49.57 16.09 32.91
CA HIS A 155 -49.52 17.26 33.75
C HIS A 155 -50.87 18.02 33.78
N ALA A 156 -51.55 18.15 32.64
CA ALA A 156 -52.88 18.76 32.60
C ALA A 156 -53.92 17.96 33.40
N LYS A 157 -53.86 16.63 33.32
CA LYS A 157 -54.73 15.74 34.12
C LYS A 157 -54.44 15.86 35.61
N GLU A 158 -53.18 15.75 36.02
CA GLU A 158 -52.79 15.87 37.43
C GLU A 158 -53.17 17.23 38.00
N LYS A 159 -52.98 18.30 37.23
CA LYS A 159 -53.42 19.65 37.62
C LYS A 159 -54.94 19.71 37.80
N ALA A 160 -55.71 19.11 36.89
CA ALA A 160 -57.17 19.07 37.00
C ALA A 160 -57.63 18.25 38.21
N ASP A 161 -56.99 17.12 38.48
CA ASP A 161 -57.29 16.25 39.63
C ASP A 161 -57.00 16.99 40.95
N ILE A 162 -55.86 17.67 41.08
CA ILE A 162 -55.52 18.48 42.26
C ILE A 162 -56.54 19.62 42.46
N LEU A 163 -56.87 20.35 41.38
CA LEU A 163 -57.87 21.42 41.45
C LEU A 163 -59.25 20.87 41.83
N GLY A 164 -59.62 19.68 41.35
CA GLY A 164 -60.86 18.99 41.72
C GLY A 164 -60.89 18.60 43.20
N ILE A 165 -59.80 18.07 43.75
CA ILE A 165 -59.68 17.75 45.18
C ILE A 165 -59.77 19.03 46.02
N MET A 166 -59.09 20.11 45.60
CA MET A 166 -59.16 21.40 46.30
C MET A 166 -60.58 21.97 46.30
N ALA A 167 -61.28 21.93 45.16
CA ALA A 167 -62.65 22.41 45.05
C ALA A 167 -63.61 21.59 45.93
N ARG A 168 -63.43 20.25 45.97
CA ARG A 168 -64.23 19.38 46.83
C ARG A 168 -63.96 19.62 48.31
N MET A 169 -62.70 19.76 48.70
CA MET A 169 -62.32 20.08 50.07
C MET A 169 -62.86 21.44 50.53
N GLU A 170 -62.83 22.45 49.65
CA GLU A 170 -63.42 23.76 49.91
C GLU A 170 -64.94 23.67 50.07
N GLN A 171 -65.63 22.89 49.23
CA GLN A 171 -67.06 22.64 49.37
C GLN A 171 -67.38 21.93 50.70
N ASP A 172 -66.67 20.87 51.04
CA ASP A 172 -66.86 20.14 52.31
C ASP A 172 -66.62 21.07 53.52
N PHE A 173 -65.63 21.96 53.43
CA PHE A 173 -65.37 22.97 54.46
C PHE A 173 -66.52 23.98 54.58
N GLN A 174 -67.06 24.46 53.46
CA GLN A 174 -68.21 25.37 53.46
C GLN A 174 -69.48 24.71 53.99
N GLU A 175 -69.72 23.44 53.65
CA GLU A 175 -70.85 22.66 54.16
C GLU A 175 -70.73 22.44 55.68
N THR A 176 -69.55 22.01 56.16
CA THR A 176 -69.32 21.85 57.62
C THR A 176 -69.40 23.18 58.39
N GLU A 177 -68.92 24.28 57.80
CA GLU A 177 -69.09 25.61 58.40
C GLU A 177 -70.58 26.03 58.43
N ALA A 178 -71.34 25.74 57.37
CA ALA A 178 -72.77 26.03 57.31
C ALA A 178 -73.55 25.19 58.35
N ASP A 179 -73.25 23.90 58.47
CA ASP A 179 -73.85 23.00 59.47
C ASP A 179 -73.52 23.49 60.88
N ALA A 180 -72.27 23.82 61.18
CA ALA A 180 -71.88 24.36 62.49
C ALA A 180 -72.59 25.69 62.80
N ARG A 181 -72.77 26.57 61.81
CA ARG A 181 -73.55 27.81 61.96
C ARG A 181 -75.04 27.52 62.21
N HIS A 182 -75.61 26.55 61.52
CA HIS A 182 -76.99 26.10 61.73
C HIS A 182 -77.20 25.50 63.12
N GLU A 183 -76.33 24.58 63.54
CA GLU A 183 -76.34 23.99 64.88
C GLU A 183 -76.20 25.05 65.97
N TYR A 184 -75.28 26.01 65.81
CA TYR A 184 -75.12 27.11 66.75
C TYR A 184 -76.39 27.97 66.85
N SER A 185 -77.04 28.27 65.72
CA SER A 185 -78.31 29.00 65.72
C SER A 185 -79.41 28.20 66.42
N SER A 186 -79.50 26.90 66.16
CA SER A 186 -80.48 26.01 66.81
C SER A 186 -80.26 25.96 68.33
N MET A 187 -79.02 25.74 68.77
CA MET A 187 -78.68 25.70 70.20
C MET A 187 -78.98 27.04 70.88
N LYS A 188 -78.72 28.16 70.21
CA LYS A 188 -79.05 29.49 70.71
C LYS A 188 -80.57 29.66 70.89
N ASP A 189 -81.37 29.19 69.94
CA ASP A 189 -82.82 29.24 70.02
C ASP A 189 -83.38 28.29 71.09
N ASP A 190 -82.81 27.09 71.24
CA ASP A 190 -83.16 26.15 72.31
C ASP A 190 -82.85 26.72 73.70
N VAL A 191 -81.69 27.36 73.87
CA VAL A 191 -81.33 28.04 75.12
C VAL A 191 -82.30 29.20 75.40
N LYS A 192 -82.67 29.96 74.37
CA LYS A 192 -83.67 31.03 74.51
C LYS A 192 -85.03 30.48 74.92
N ASN A 193 -85.47 29.36 74.33
CA ASN A 193 -86.73 28.70 74.68
C ASN A 193 -86.70 28.14 76.11
N LYS A 194 -85.63 27.43 76.50
CA LYS A 194 -85.44 26.96 77.89
C LYS A 194 -85.47 28.11 78.88
N ASN A 195 -84.78 29.22 78.60
CA ASN A 195 -84.83 30.40 79.46
C ASN A 195 -86.26 30.99 79.57
N LEU A 196 -87.04 30.96 78.48
CA LEU A 196 -88.44 31.39 78.51
C LEU A 196 -89.29 30.43 79.35
N GLU A 197 -89.13 29.11 79.16
CA GLU A 197 -89.80 28.08 79.95
C GLU A 197 -89.46 28.16 81.43
N GLU A 198 -88.18 28.32 81.78
CA GLU A 198 -87.70 28.53 83.14
C GLU A 198 -88.25 29.84 83.73
N LYS A 199 -88.28 30.92 82.96
CA LYS A 199 -88.91 32.18 83.39
C LYS A 199 -90.41 32.00 83.63
N HIS A 200 -91.10 31.22 82.81
CA HIS A 200 -92.52 30.90 83.01
C HIS A 200 -92.74 29.99 84.23
N ALA A 201 -91.91 28.96 84.40
CA ALA A 201 -91.94 28.06 85.55
C ALA A 201 -91.65 28.81 86.86
N LEU A 202 -90.63 29.68 86.87
CA LEU A 202 -90.30 30.54 88.00
C LEU A 202 -91.43 31.52 88.30
N ARG A 203 -92.09 32.08 87.29
CA ARG A 203 -93.27 32.93 87.50
C ARG A 203 -94.39 32.15 88.21
N ILE A 204 -94.72 30.96 87.73
CA ILE A 204 -95.75 30.10 88.33
C ILE A 204 -95.37 29.70 89.77
N GLN A 205 -94.10 29.33 90.00
CA GLN A 205 -93.58 29.02 91.33
C GLN A 205 -93.57 30.23 92.25
N LEU A 206 -93.24 31.42 91.75
CA LEU A 206 -93.24 32.67 92.52
C LEU A 206 -94.66 33.11 92.85
N GLU A 207 -95.61 32.97 91.94
CA GLU A 207 -97.02 33.23 92.21
C GLU A 207 -97.56 32.27 93.30
N GLY A 208 -97.24 30.97 93.21
CA GLY A 208 -97.61 29.99 94.25
C GLY A 208 -96.90 30.22 95.59
N THR A 209 -95.60 30.53 95.58
CA THR A 209 -94.87 30.84 96.82
C THR A 209 -95.25 32.20 97.39
N ILE A 210 -95.68 33.18 96.59
CA ILE A 210 -96.23 34.44 97.12
C ILE A 210 -97.55 34.15 97.85
N GLU A 211 -98.43 33.31 97.30
CA GLU A 211 -99.67 32.92 97.99
C GLU A 211 -99.41 32.15 99.30
N ASP A 212 -98.43 31.24 99.29
CA ASP A 212 -98.05 30.47 100.48
C ASP A 212 -97.27 31.31 101.49
N LEU A 213 -96.34 32.15 101.03
CA LEU A 213 -95.60 33.09 101.86
C LEU A 213 -96.50 34.17 102.41
N TRP A 214 -97.60 34.56 101.78
CA TRP A 214 -98.54 35.52 102.35
C TRP A 214 -99.26 34.91 103.56
N LYS A 215 -99.67 33.64 103.46
CA LYS A 215 -100.24 32.87 104.58
C LYS A 215 -99.21 32.59 105.68
N GLN A 216 -97.96 32.30 105.30
CA GLN A 216 -96.87 32.07 106.25
C GLN A 216 -96.28 33.35 106.84
N PHE A 217 -96.31 34.51 106.16
CA PHE A 217 -95.81 35.80 106.67
C PHE A 217 -96.64 36.22 107.88
N GLN A 218 -97.97 36.05 107.83
CA GLN A 218 -98.83 36.33 108.99
C GLN A 218 -98.50 35.44 110.19
N LEU A 219 -98.14 34.18 109.95
CA LEU A 219 -97.83 33.21 111.00
C LEU A 219 -96.39 33.34 111.53
N ALA A 220 -95.44 33.64 110.64
CA ALA A 220 -94.01 33.68 110.91
C ALA A 220 -93.52 35.07 111.36
N LEU A 221 -94.16 36.20 111.02
CA LEU A 221 -93.80 37.52 111.59
C LEU A 221 -93.90 37.51 113.14
N SER A 222 -94.82 36.70 113.66
CA SER A 222 -95.06 36.42 115.08
C SER A 222 -93.97 35.52 115.72
N GLN A 223 -93.48 34.51 115.00
CA GLN A 223 -92.52 33.51 115.52
C GLN A 223 -91.04 33.81 115.18
N TYR A 224 -90.80 34.66 114.18
CA TYR A 224 -89.48 34.98 113.62
C TYR A 224 -88.82 36.20 114.28
N THR A 225 -89.59 37.14 114.84
CA THR A 225 -89.08 38.25 115.66
C THR A 225 -88.44 37.76 116.96
N THR A 226 -88.79 36.57 117.42
CA THR A 226 -88.43 36.06 118.75
C THR A 226 -87.31 35.03 118.77
N SER A 227 -86.87 34.43 117.64
CA SER A 227 -85.95 33.27 117.71
C SER A 227 -84.78 33.16 116.70
N THR A 228 -84.60 34.06 115.74
CA THR A 228 -83.77 33.73 114.53
C THR A 228 -82.62 34.66 114.15
N GLU A 229 -82.26 35.65 114.98
CA GLU A 229 -81.15 36.57 114.63
C GLU A 229 -79.76 35.91 114.65
N GLU A 230 -79.52 34.89 115.48
CA GLU A 230 -78.18 34.34 115.70
C GLU A 230 -77.80 33.19 114.75
N ARG A 231 -78.74 32.30 114.37
CA ARG A 231 -78.45 31.18 113.44
C ARG A 231 -78.26 31.61 111.98
N LYS A 232 -78.81 32.76 111.58
CA LYS A 232 -78.63 33.32 110.23
C LYS A 232 -77.19 33.73 109.94
N LYS A 233 -76.45 34.23 110.94
CA LYS A 233 -75.05 34.66 110.76
C LYS A 233 -74.11 33.48 110.50
N GLN A 234 -74.31 32.35 111.18
CA GLN A 234 -73.42 31.19 111.07
C GLN A 234 -73.56 30.41 109.75
N PHE A 235 -74.75 30.40 109.15
CA PHE A 235 -75.00 29.72 107.87
C PHE A 235 -74.44 30.48 106.65
N GLU A 236 -74.49 31.82 106.68
CA GLU A 236 -73.93 32.67 105.61
C GLU A 236 -72.41 32.49 105.47
N ASP A 237 -71.68 32.37 106.60
CA ASP A 237 -70.22 32.18 106.58
C ASP A 237 -69.78 30.84 105.96
N LEU A 238 -70.53 29.76 106.18
CA LEU A 238 -70.22 28.44 105.60
C LEU A 238 -70.56 28.38 104.10
N LYS A 239 -71.69 28.97 103.69
CA LYS A 239 -72.11 29.05 102.28
C LYS A 239 -71.10 29.82 101.42
N LEU A 240 -70.49 30.87 101.98
CA LEU A 240 -69.50 31.67 101.27
C LEU A 240 -68.19 30.89 101.04
N ARG A 241 -67.78 30.06 102.00
CA ARG A 241 -66.59 29.19 101.91
C ARG A 241 -66.78 28.08 100.87
N ASP A 242 -67.94 27.41 100.84
CA ASP A 242 -68.24 26.39 99.83
C ASP A 242 -68.27 26.97 98.41
N SER A 243 -68.82 28.18 98.24
CA SER A 243 -68.83 28.84 96.92
C SER A 243 -67.41 29.17 96.40
N ARG A 244 -66.46 29.45 97.31
CA ARG A 244 -65.07 29.71 96.94
C ARG A 244 -64.35 28.41 96.58
N ASN A 245 -64.51 27.37 97.38
CA ASN A 245 -63.91 26.06 97.13
C ASN A 245 -64.42 25.44 95.81
N ALA A 246 -65.72 25.55 95.52
CA ALA A 246 -66.29 25.06 94.25
C ALA A 246 -65.70 25.76 93.02
N ARG A 247 -65.53 27.10 93.08
CA ARG A 247 -64.88 27.86 91.99
C ARG A 247 -63.42 27.47 91.81
N GLU A 248 -62.71 27.21 92.89
CA GLU A 248 -61.30 26.82 92.84
C GLU A 248 -61.12 25.41 92.26
N ILE A 249 -61.99 24.46 92.63
CA ILE A 249 -62.04 23.11 92.05
C ILE A 249 -62.36 23.16 90.55
N GLU A 250 -63.35 23.96 90.13
CA GLU A 250 -63.66 24.14 88.71
C GLU A 250 -62.45 24.68 87.91
N LEU A 251 -61.74 25.65 88.48
CA LEU A 251 -60.59 26.29 87.82
C LEU A 251 -59.43 25.29 87.70
N GLN A 252 -59.21 24.47 88.73
CA GLN A 252 -58.22 23.38 88.67
C GLN A 252 -58.63 22.26 87.70
N MET A 253 -59.90 21.84 87.65
CA MET A 253 -60.37 20.85 86.67
C MET A 253 -60.18 21.33 85.24
N ARG A 254 -60.54 22.58 84.93
CA ARG A 254 -60.32 23.15 83.58
C ARG A 254 -58.84 23.18 83.21
N LYS A 255 -57.96 23.49 84.17
CA LYS A 255 -56.50 23.45 83.95
C LYS A 255 -56.01 22.03 83.69
N LEU A 256 -56.54 21.03 84.41
CA LEU A 256 -56.20 19.62 84.24
C LEU A 256 -56.63 19.10 82.86
N VAL A 257 -57.84 19.44 82.41
CA VAL A 257 -58.33 19.09 81.06
C VAL A 257 -57.44 19.69 79.96
N ARG A 258 -57.11 20.99 80.03
CA ARG A 258 -56.18 21.62 79.06
C ARG A 258 -54.80 20.98 79.05
N LEU A 259 -54.28 20.62 80.22
CA LEU A 259 -53.00 19.92 80.31
C LEU A 259 -53.09 18.53 79.70
N GLN A 260 -54.18 17.79 79.92
CA GLN A 260 -54.40 16.48 79.33
C GLN A 260 -54.54 16.55 77.80
N GLU A 261 -55.26 17.54 77.27
CA GLU A 261 -55.37 17.81 75.83
C GLU A 261 -54.04 18.20 75.20
N SER A 262 -53.22 19.00 75.89
CA SER A 262 -51.89 19.35 75.37
C SER A 262 -50.96 18.12 75.36
N ILE A 263 -51.04 17.25 76.37
CA ILE A 263 -50.30 15.96 76.39
C ILE A 263 -50.77 15.05 75.25
N SER A 264 -52.08 14.92 75.01
CA SER A 264 -52.59 14.07 73.92
C SER A 264 -52.19 14.62 72.55
N HIS A 265 -52.28 15.93 72.34
CA HIS A 265 -51.81 16.59 71.12
C HIS A 265 -50.31 16.36 70.88
N LEU A 266 -49.47 16.56 71.90
CA LEU A 266 -48.02 16.34 71.78
C LEU A 266 -47.67 14.87 71.52
N LYS A 267 -48.39 13.92 72.13
CA LYS A 267 -48.23 12.48 71.84
C LYS A 267 -48.62 12.15 70.40
N ALA A 268 -49.74 12.66 69.91
CA ALA A 268 -50.16 12.46 68.53
C ALA A 268 -49.15 13.06 67.54
N LYS A 269 -48.64 14.27 67.83
CA LYS A 269 -47.61 14.93 67.02
C LYS A 269 -46.28 14.17 67.05
N LEU A 270 -45.90 13.60 68.18
CA LEU A 270 -44.70 12.75 68.26
C LEU A 270 -44.86 11.50 67.39
N LEU A 271 -45.99 10.80 67.48
CA LEU A 271 -46.29 9.59 66.71
C LEU A 271 -46.32 9.85 65.20
N THR A 272 -46.95 10.94 64.76
CA THR A 272 -46.96 11.29 63.33
C THR A 272 -45.56 11.62 62.84
N ASN A 273 -44.77 12.35 63.64
CA ASN A 273 -43.41 12.69 63.28
C ASN A 273 -42.47 11.46 63.24
N THR A 274 -42.59 10.53 64.19
CA THR A 274 -41.83 9.27 64.14
C THR A 274 -42.18 8.47 62.90
N HIS A 275 -43.47 8.38 62.55
CA HIS A 275 -43.91 7.64 61.37
C HIS A 275 -43.42 8.28 60.07
N THR A 276 -43.46 9.61 59.94
CA THR A 276 -42.94 10.30 58.75
C THR A 276 -41.42 10.17 58.64
N TYR A 277 -40.67 10.22 59.74
CA TYR A 277 -39.23 9.97 59.73
C TYR A 277 -38.88 8.53 59.39
N GLU A 278 -39.62 7.54 59.90
CA GLU A 278 -39.42 6.13 59.56
C GLU A 278 -39.69 5.87 58.08
N SER A 279 -40.80 6.38 57.56
CA SER A 279 -41.16 6.27 56.14
C SER A 279 -40.09 6.94 55.26
N ARG A 280 -39.69 8.17 55.56
CA ARG A 280 -38.65 8.89 54.82
C ARG A 280 -37.27 8.20 54.91
N ASN A 281 -36.92 7.64 56.06
CA ASN A 281 -35.67 6.89 56.20
C ASN A 281 -35.74 5.55 55.45
N SER A 282 -36.92 4.93 55.34
CA SER A 282 -37.10 3.73 54.52
C SER A 282 -36.87 4.06 53.05
N THR A 283 -37.55 5.07 52.50
CA THR A 283 -37.39 5.44 51.09
C THR A 283 -35.95 5.83 50.76
N LEU A 284 -35.28 6.58 51.64
CA LEU A 284 -33.86 6.93 51.45
C LEU A 284 -32.94 5.71 51.48
N ARG A 285 -33.25 4.67 52.26
CA ARG A 285 -32.48 3.41 52.24
C ARG A 285 -32.71 2.66 50.94
N ASP A 286 -33.95 2.58 50.47
CA ASP A 286 -34.29 1.90 49.23
C ASP A 286 -33.63 2.59 48.02
N GLU A 287 -33.66 3.92 47.97
CA GLU A 287 -32.97 4.73 46.95
C GLU A 287 -31.44 4.51 47.00
N LYS A 288 -30.85 4.52 48.19
CA LYS A 288 -29.42 4.26 48.37
C LYS A 288 -29.05 2.86 47.86
N GLU A 289 -29.84 1.85 48.20
CA GLU A 289 -29.61 0.47 47.77
C GLU A 289 -29.76 0.33 46.25
N ALA A 290 -30.78 0.95 45.66
CA ALA A 290 -30.97 1.00 44.21
C ALA A 290 -29.75 1.61 43.51
N ILE A 291 -29.28 2.78 43.98
CA ILE A 291 -28.08 3.45 43.42
C ILE A 291 -26.84 2.57 43.60
N GLN A 292 -26.67 1.94 44.77
CA GLN A 292 -25.55 1.03 45.01
C GLN A 292 -25.57 -0.17 44.05
N ASN A 293 -26.75 -0.74 43.79
CA ASN A 293 -26.93 -1.83 42.84
C ASN A 293 -26.68 -1.38 41.39
N HIS A 294 -27.07 -0.16 41.02
CA HIS A 294 -26.73 0.42 39.72
C HIS A 294 -25.22 0.63 39.58
N PHE A 295 -24.55 1.15 40.62
CA PHE A 295 -23.10 1.33 40.64
C PHE A 295 -22.36 -0.02 40.51
N GLN A 296 -22.79 -1.06 41.22
CA GLN A 296 -22.18 -2.39 41.11
C GLN A 296 -22.36 -3.00 39.71
N ARG A 297 -23.55 -2.87 39.11
CA ARG A 297 -23.81 -3.31 37.73
C ARG A 297 -22.93 -2.56 36.74
N LEU A 298 -22.84 -1.23 36.87
CA LEU A 298 -21.99 -0.41 36.01
C LEU A 298 -20.51 -0.77 36.17
N LYS A 299 -20.04 -0.98 37.41
CA LYS A 299 -18.66 -1.40 37.69
C LYS A 299 -18.34 -2.76 37.06
N LYS A 300 -19.25 -3.73 37.14
CA LYS A 300 -19.10 -5.03 36.46
C LYS A 300 -19.02 -4.87 34.95
N ARG A 301 -19.90 -4.07 34.34
CA ARG A 301 -19.88 -3.79 32.90
C ARG A 301 -18.58 -3.09 32.46
N MET A 302 -18.12 -2.10 33.23
CA MET A 302 -16.86 -1.40 32.96
C MET A 302 -15.65 -2.34 33.06
N LEU A 303 -15.61 -3.22 34.07
CA LEU A 303 -14.55 -4.21 34.20
C LEU A 303 -14.57 -5.23 33.04
N GLY A 304 -15.76 -5.73 32.68
CA GLY A 304 -15.93 -6.61 31.51
C GLY A 304 -15.43 -5.97 30.22
N PHE A 305 -15.84 -4.73 29.95
CA PHE A 305 -15.37 -3.97 28.78
C PHE A 305 -13.84 -3.80 28.78
N ARG A 306 -13.24 -3.45 29.93
CA ARG A 306 -11.77 -3.34 30.05
C ARG A 306 -11.06 -4.66 29.79
N GLU A 307 -11.61 -5.79 30.25
CA GLU A 307 -11.04 -7.10 29.98
C GLU A 307 -11.16 -7.49 28.50
N GLU A 308 -12.29 -7.22 27.86
CA GLU A 308 -12.50 -7.48 26.43
C GLU A 308 -11.55 -6.65 25.57
N GLU A 309 -11.43 -5.35 25.82
CA GLU A 309 -10.49 -4.49 25.09
C GLU A 309 -9.04 -4.90 25.33
N ARG A 310 -8.70 -5.31 26.56
CA ARG A 310 -7.37 -5.88 26.84
C ARG A 310 -7.13 -7.15 26.03
N LYS A 311 -8.11 -8.06 25.94
CA LYS A 311 -8.02 -9.29 25.14
C LYS A 311 -7.82 -8.98 23.65
N LYS A 312 -8.65 -8.10 23.07
CA LYS A 312 -8.53 -7.66 21.67
C LYS A 312 -7.15 -7.06 21.39
N LEU A 313 -6.64 -6.20 22.29
CA LEU A 313 -5.32 -5.62 22.14
C LEU A 313 -4.22 -6.69 22.21
N THR A 314 -4.31 -7.66 23.11
CA THR A 314 -3.35 -8.78 23.18
C THR A 314 -3.40 -9.65 21.93
N GLU A 315 -4.58 -9.94 21.40
CA GLU A 315 -4.73 -10.72 20.17
C GLU A 315 -4.13 -9.96 18.97
N LEU A 316 -4.47 -8.68 18.82
CA LEU A 316 -3.93 -7.84 17.75
C LEU A 316 -2.40 -7.74 17.82
N THR A 317 -1.83 -7.55 19.02
CA THR A 317 -0.37 -7.46 19.19
C THR A 317 0.33 -8.78 18.89
N VAL A 318 -0.25 -9.92 19.28
CA VAL A 318 0.30 -11.24 18.94
C VAL A 318 0.23 -11.51 17.44
N VAL A 319 -0.92 -11.27 16.81
CA VAL A 319 -1.11 -11.49 15.36
C VAL A 319 -0.20 -10.57 14.55
N SER A 320 -0.18 -9.27 14.86
CA SER A 320 0.69 -8.32 14.18
C SER A 320 2.17 -8.65 14.39
N GLY A 321 2.58 -9.02 15.60
CA GLY A 321 3.94 -9.49 15.89
C GLY A 321 4.32 -10.73 15.07
N GLY A 322 3.40 -11.71 14.96
CA GLY A 322 3.60 -12.91 14.13
C GLY A 322 3.75 -12.59 12.64
N VAL A 323 2.86 -11.77 12.08
CA VAL A 323 2.92 -11.34 10.67
C VAL A 323 4.20 -10.55 10.40
N LEU A 324 4.58 -9.63 11.29
CA LEU A 324 5.84 -8.88 11.18
C LEU A 324 7.06 -9.81 11.22
N GLY A 325 7.04 -10.86 12.04
CA GLY A 325 8.08 -11.89 12.05
C GLY A 325 8.21 -12.63 10.72
N ILE A 326 7.08 -13.06 10.15
CA ILE A 326 7.03 -13.74 8.84
C ILE A 326 7.54 -12.80 7.72
N LEU A 327 7.07 -11.55 7.70
CA LEU A 327 7.48 -10.56 6.71
C LEU A 327 8.98 -10.25 6.82
N ARG A 328 9.50 -10.08 8.04
CA ARG A 328 10.94 -9.89 8.27
C ARG A 328 11.75 -11.07 7.74
N GLY A 329 11.32 -12.31 8.02
CA GLY A 329 11.96 -13.50 7.47
C GLY A 329 11.96 -13.54 5.94
N ARG A 330 10.85 -13.13 5.29
CA ARG A 330 10.78 -13.02 3.82
C ARG A 330 11.73 -11.94 3.28
N VAL A 331 11.82 -10.79 3.94
CA VAL A 331 12.75 -9.72 3.56
C VAL A 331 14.19 -10.19 3.70
N GLU A 332 14.56 -10.90 4.77
CA GLU A 332 15.90 -11.46 4.94
C GLU A 332 16.27 -12.49 3.86
N VAL A 333 15.31 -13.31 3.40
CA VAL A 333 15.51 -14.22 2.26
C VAL A 333 15.69 -13.43 0.97
N ALA A 334 14.83 -12.44 0.71
CA ALA A 334 14.92 -11.61 -0.49
C ALA A 334 16.24 -10.83 -0.57
N GLU A 335 16.67 -10.23 0.55
CA GLU A 335 17.97 -9.55 0.65
C GLU A 335 19.13 -10.50 0.39
N ARG A 336 19.09 -11.73 0.93
CA ARG A 336 20.13 -12.74 0.65
C ARG A 336 20.18 -13.09 -0.83
N ILE A 337 19.03 -13.27 -1.47
CA ILE A 337 18.95 -13.54 -2.92
C ILE A 337 19.55 -12.38 -3.71
N LEU A 338 19.19 -11.13 -3.39
CA LEU A 338 19.73 -9.95 -4.06
C LEU A 338 21.24 -9.80 -3.85
N LYS A 339 21.74 -9.98 -2.63
CA LYS A 339 23.18 -9.95 -2.32
C LYS A 339 23.94 -11.02 -3.10
N LEU A 340 23.42 -12.25 -3.15
CA LEU A 340 24.00 -13.33 -3.95
C LEU A 340 23.96 -13.02 -5.45
N ALA A 341 22.86 -12.49 -5.96
CA ALA A 341 22.74 -12.09 -7.36
C ALA A 341 23.73 -10.99 -7.73
N GLU A 342 23.94 -9.99 -6.86
CA GLU A 342 24.93 -8.93 -7.08
C GLU A 342 26.37 -9.45 -7.07
N MET A 343 26.71 -10.33 -6.11
CA MET A 343 28.02 -10.98 -6.07
C MET A 343 28.28 -11.81 -7.33
N ASN A 344 27.29 -12.59 -7.77
CA ASN A 344 27.39 -13.38 -9.01
C ASN A 344 27.51 -12.48 -10.23
N ARG A 345 26.77 -11.35 -10.28
CA ARG A 345 26.83 -10.38 -11.37
C ARG A 345 28.22 -9.78 -11.55
N LYS A 346 29.03 -9.66 -10.49
CA LYS A 346 30.43 -9.20 -10.62
C LYS A 346 31.28 -10.14 -11.46
N LEU A 347 31.03 -11.45 -11.39
CA LEU A 347 31.78 -12.50 -12.08
C LEU A 347 31.35 -12.71 -13.55
N GLU A 348 30.27 -12.06 -13.98
CA GLU A 348 29.76 -12.17 -15.36
C GLU A 348 30.53 -11.27 -16.34
N VAL A 349 30.65 -11.76 -17.58
CA VAL A 349 31.28 -11.02 -18.68
C VAL A 349 30.39 -9.86 -19.14
N GLU A 350 30.96 -8.78 -19.68
CA GLU A 350 30.22 -7.60 -20.15
C GLU A 350 29.10 -7.94 -21.15
N ALA A 351 29.36 -8.89 -22.06
CA ALA A 351 28.35 -9.37 -23.00
C ALA A 351 27.09 -9.93 -22.30
N GLU A 352 27.27 -10.63 -21.19
CA GLU A 352 26.18 -11.24 -20.40
C GLU A 352 25.51 -10.26 -19.45
N LYS A 353 26.20 -9.16 -19.09
CA LYS A 353 25.62 -8.05 -18.32
C LYS A 353 24.71 -7.18 -19.19
N VAL A 354 25.05 -7.01 -20.46
CA VAL A 354 24.29 -6.19 -21.43
C VAL A 354 23.15 -6.99 -22.06
N ARG A 355 23.36 -8.29 -22.34
CA ARG A 355 22.31 -9.21 -22.79
C ARG A 355 22.26 -10.47 -21.90
N PRO A 356 21.56 -10.40 -20.76
CA PRO A 356 21.45 -11.54 -19.84
C PRO A 356 20.61 -12.71 -20.39
N PHE A 357 19.69 -12.42 -21.30
CA PHE A 357 18.77 -13.39 -21.87
C PHE A 357 18.99 -13.49 -23.38
N TYR A 358 19.24 -14.71 -23.86
CA TYR A 358 19.46 -14.99 -25.28
C TYR A 358 18.13 -15.22 -25.97
N GLU A 359 17.99 -14.67 -27.17
CA GLU A 359 16.97 -15.12 -28.12
C GLU A 359 17.27 -16.58 -28.45
N GLU A 360 16.23 -17.41 -28.49
CA GLU A 360 16.37 -18.78 -28.95
C GLU A 360 16.93 -18.72 -30.37
N SER A 361 18.14 -19.25 -30.57
CA SER A 361 18.61 -19.47 -31.94
C SER A 361 17.53 -20.27 -32.64
N PRO A 362 17.12 -19.90 -33.87
CA PRO A 362 16.27 -20.77 -34.65
C PRO A 362 16.98 -22.12 -34.69
N VAL A 363 16.23 -23.15 -34.29
CA VAL A 363 16.66 -24.54 -34.31
C VAL A 363 17.29 -24.79 -35.69
N PRO A 364 18.58 -25.18 -35.78
CA PRO A 364 19.13 -25.59 -37.07
C PRO A 364 18.30 -26.80 -37.53
N ASP A 365 17.88 -26.76 -38.80
CA ASP A 365 16.97 -27.67 -39.50
C ASP A 365 16.56 -28.99 -38.78
N PRO A 366 15.26 -29.36 -38.80
CA PRO A 366 14.70 -30.50 -38.07
C PRO A 366 15.30 -31.89 -38.41
N GLN A 367 16.26 -31.96 -39.33
CA GLN A 367 16.92 -33.20 -39.75
C GLN A 367 18.07 -33.63 -38.82
N THR A 368 18.57 -32.75 -37.93
CA THR A 368 19.67 -33.11 -37.00
C THR A 368 19.20 -33.37 -35.56
N ALA A 369 18.00 -32.92 -35.19
CA ALA A 369 17.46 -33.07 -33.83
C ALA A 369 16.85 -34.45 -33.52
N SER A 370 16.76 -35.34 -34.51
CA SER A 370 15.98 -36.58 -34.43
C SER A 370 16.65 -37.73 -33.68
N GLN A 371 17.92 -37.62 -33.28
CA GLN A 371 18.67 -38.74 -32.70
C GLN A 371 18.82 -38.71 -31.17
N THR A 372 18.35 -37.65 -30.50
CA THR A 372 18.51 -37.53 -29.04
C THR A 372 17.32 -36.87 -28.33
N ALA A 373 16.11 -37.02 -28.86
CA ALA A 373 14.91 -36.57 -28.19
C ALA A 373 14.48 -37.61 -27.13
N LEU A 374 14.66 -37.28 -25.85
CA LEU A 374 14.01 -37.99 -24.75
C LEU A 374 12.48 -37.93 -24.93
N PRO A 375 11.73 -38.97 -24.52
CA PRO A 375 10.29 -39.01 -24.72
C PRO A 375 9.59 -37.81 -24.06
N PRO A 376 8.51 -37.27 -24.66
CA PRO A 376 7.82 -36.10 -24.13
C PRO A 376 7.26 -36.42 -22.74
N LEU A 377 7.58 -35.56 -21.76
CA LEU A 377 7.01 -35.67 -20.42
C LEU A 377 5.60 -35.04 -20.45
N ASP A 378 4.56 -35.87 -20.52
CA ASP A 378 3.14 -35.47 -20.62
C ASP A 378 2.56 -34.80 -19.34
N THR A 379 3.41 -34.37 -18.41
CA THR A 379 2.98 -33.63 -17.21
C THR A 379 3.11 -32.13 -17.45
N PRO A 380 2.02 -31.33 -17.38
CA PRO A 380 2.12 -29.88 -17.45
C PRO A 380 3.03 -29.39 -16.32
N LEU A 381 4.16 -28.79 -16.71
CA LEU A 381 5.13 -28.22 -15.77
C LEU A 381 4.44 -27.14 -14.93
N PRO A 382 4.64 -27.11 -13.60
CA PRO A 382 4.09 -26.06 -12.75
C PRO A 382 4.50 -24.66 -13.24
N PRO A 383 3.62 -23.64 -13.11
CA PRO A 383 3.91 -22.26 -13.57
C PRO A 383 5.13 -21.62 -12.88
N GLU A 384 5.60 -22.20 -11.78
CA GLU A 384 6.85 -21.79 -11.11
C GLU A 384 8.10 -22.10 -11.95
N PHE A 385 8.06 -23.17 -12.77
CA PHE A 385 9.16 -23.54 -13.66
C PHE A 385 9.28 -22.61 -14.87
N THR A 386 8.16 -22.10 -15.37
CA THR A 386 8.17 -21.10 -16.44
C THR A 386 8.72 -19.77 -15.93
N ALA A 387 8.44 -19.39 -14.68
CA ALA A 387 9.00 -18.18 -14.06
C ALA A 387 10.54 -18.21 -13.95
N MET A 388 11.15 -19.37 -13.73
CA MET A 388 12.62 -19.54 -13.64
C MET A 388 13.29 -19.88 -14.99
N HIS A 389 12.53 -19.98 -16.09
CA HIS A 389 13.04 -20.41 -17.39
C HIS A 389 14.22 -19.54 -17.88
N GLN A 390 14.13 -18.22 -17.71
CA GLN A 390 15.18 -17.29 -18.10
C GLN A 390 16.45 -17.43 -17.24
N PHE A 391 16.29 -17.72 -15.94
CA PHE A 391 17.41 -18.01 -15.05
C PHE A 391 18.13 -19.30 -15.49
N HIS A 392 17.38 -20.35 -15.79
CA HIS A 392 17.94 -21.62 -16.25
C HIS A 392 18.66 -21.49 -17.61
N LYS A 393 18.13 -20.71 -18.55
CA LYS A 393 18.83 -20.39 -19.81
C LYS A 393 20.21 -19.78 -19.56
N ARG A 394 20.26 -18.80 -18.66
CA ARG A 394 21.50 -18.13 -18.28
C ARG A 394 22.49 -19.08 -17.60
N PHE A 395 22.00 -19.86 -16.64
CA PHE A 395 22.80 -20.87 -15.94
C PHE A 395 23.40 -21.90 -16.90
N ASN A 396 22.60 -22.43 -17.83
CA ASN A 396 23.03 -23.43 -18.79
C ASN A 396 24.09 -22.88 -19.75
N LYS A 397 23.98 -21.61 -20.18
CA LYS A 397 25.03 -21.00 -21.00
C LYS A 397 26.36 -20.96 -20.26
N VAL A 398 26.39 -20.44 -19.03
CA VAL A 398 27.62 -20.36 -18.25
C VAL A 398 28.21 -21.75 -18.01
N ALA A 399 27.36 -22.77 -17.84
CA ALA A 399 27.82 -24.17 -17.76
C ALA A 399 28.47 -24.66 -19.06
N LEU A 400 27.92 -24.31 -20.23
CA LEU A 400 28.53 -24.63 -21.54
C LEU A 400 29.85 -23.89 -21.76
N ASP A 401 29.91 -22.61 -21.42
CA ASP A 401 31.13 -21.80 -21.53
C ASP A 401 32.23 -22.34 -20.60
N LYS A 402 31.86 -22.74 -19.38
CA LYS A 402 32.78 -23.41 -18.45
C LYS A 402 33.34 -24.72 -19.06
N LEU A 403 32.48 -25.57 -19.62
CA LEU A 403 32.90 -26.82 -20.27
C LEU A 403 33.82 -26.56 -21.47
N ALA A 404 33.54 -25.53 -22.26
CA ALA A 404 34.39 -25.15 -23.39
C ALA A 404 35.78 -24.69 -22.93
N LEU A 405 35.85 -23.88 -21.87
CA LEU A 405 37.11 -23.44 -21.25
C LEU A 405 37.89 -24.61 -20.64
N GLU A 406 37.21 -25.55 -19.98
CA GLU A 406 37.84 -26.75 -19.43
C GLU A 406 38.50 -27.57 -20.55
N LYS A 407 37.79 -27.78 -21.67
CA LYS A 407 38.33 -28.49 -22.84
C LYS A 407 39.52 -27.77 -23.48
N GLN A 408 39.45 -26.44 -23.64
CA GLN A 408 40.57 -25.66 -24.15
C GLN A 408 41.79 -25.73 -23.23
N ARG A 409 41.57 -25.67 -21.91
CA ARG A 409 42.64 -25.83 -20.92
C ARG A 409 43.30 -27.20 -21.04
N GLU A 410 42.52 -28.26 -21.18
CA GLU A 410 43.03 -29.62 -21.37
C GLU A 410 43.87 -29.71 -22.65
N GLN A 411 43.40 -29.18 -23.78
CA GLN A 411 44.16 -29.14 -25.03
C GLN A 411 45.48 -28.37 -24.90
N LEU A 412 45.44 -27.18 -24.30
CA LEU A 412 46.66 -26.39 -24.07
C LEU A 412 47.62 -27.09 -23.12
N GLN A 413 47.10 -27.85 -22.16
CA GLN A 413 47.93 -28.64 -21.25
C GLN A 413 48.60 -29.81 -21.97
N GLU A 414 47.87 -30.53 -22.82
CA GLU A 414 48.42 -31.57 -23.71
C GLU A 414 49.50 -31.00 -24.65
N GLU A 415 49.23 -29.85 -25.28
CA GLU A 415 50.21 -29.16 -26.14
C GLU A 415 51.44 -28.71 -25.36
N ASN A 416 51.27 -28.17 -24.15
CA ASN A 416 52.37 -27.75 -23.29
C ASN A 416 53.22 -28.95 -22.86
N ASP A 417 52.58 -30.05 -22.47
CA ASP A 417 53.27 -31.29 -22.12
C ASP A 417 53.99 -31.89 -23.34
N HIS A 418 53.39 -31.78 -24.54
CA HIS A 418 54.05 -32.15 -25.79
C HIS A 418 55.27 -31.26 -26.10
N LEU A 419 55.15 -29.94 -25.99
CA LEU A 419 56.26 -29.00 -26.19
C LEU A 419 57.37 -29.20 -25.17
N LYS A 420 57.03 -29.44 -23.89
CA LYS A 420 58.01 -29.84 -22.86
C LYS A 420 58.70 -31.13 -23.22
N SER A 421 57.98 -32.11 -23.78
CA SER A 421 58.58 -33.37 -24.23
C SER A 421 59.54 -33.18 -25.41
N ILE A 422 59.20 -32.34 -26.38
CA ILE A 422 60.06 -31.98 -27.52
C ILE A 422 61.29 -31.20 -27.05
N LEU A 423 61.10 -30.23 -26.17
CA LEU A 423 62.19 -29.44 -25.61
C LEU A 423 63.15 -30.33 -24.81
N LYS A 424 62.60 -31.26 -24.01
CA LYS A 424 63.39 -32.28 -23.31
C LYS A 424 64.18 -33.13 -24.31
N GLN A 425 63.54 -33.61 -25.38
CA GLN A 425 64.22 -34.37 -26.44
C GLN A 425 65.32 -33.55 -27.14
N TYR A 426 65.12 -32.25 -27.37
CA TYR A 426 66.13 -31.37 -27.96
C TYR A 426 67.31 -31.14 -27.01
N LEU A 427 67.05 -30.87 -25.73
CA LEU A 427 68.09 -30.72 -24.71
C LEU A 427 68.86 -32.02 -24.47
N ASP A 428 68.18 -33.17 -24.50
CA ASP A 428 68.78 -34.50 -24.49
C ASP A 428 69.63 -34.75 -25.75
N GLY A 429 69.26 -34.19 -26.90
CA GLY A 429 70.05 -34.28 -28.14
C GLY A 429 71.29 -33.37 -28.18
N VAL A 430 71.29 -32.27 -27.43
CA VAL A 430 72.39 -31.29 -27.39
C VAL A 430 73.32 -31.50 -26.18
N SER A 431 72.81 -32.05 -25.07
CA SER A 431 73.60 -32.32 -23.85
C SER A 431 73.80 -33.83 -23.66
N VAL A 432 74.99 -34.23 -23.22
CA VAL A 432 75.30 -35.64 -22.93
C VAL A 432 74.95 -35.92 -21.46
N GLN A 433 73.72 -36.37 -21.21
CA GLN A 433 73.26 -36.82 -19.88
C GLN A 433 73.16 -38.36 -19.84
N GLU A 434 73.27 -38.95 -18.64
CA GLU A 434 73.26 -40.41 -18.43
C GLU A 434 71.99 -41.09 -18.99
N GLY A 435 70.82 -40.48 -18.83
CA GLY A 435 69.55 -40.97 -19.39
C GLY A 435 69.45 -40.92 -20.93
N VAL A 436 70.35 -40.20 -21.61
CA VAL A 436 70.46 -40.16 -23.08
C VAL A 436 71.33 -41.30 -23.60
N LEU A 437 72.27 -41.79 -22.78
CA LEU A 437 73.14 -42.94 -23.10
C LEU A 437 72.42 -44.29 -22.97
N GLU A 438 71.42 -44.37 -22.09
CA GLU A 438 70.58 -45.57 -21.90
C GLU A 438 69.50 -45.76 -23.00
N ARG A 439 69.15 -44.69 -23.72
CA ARG A 439 68.13 -44.70 -24.78
C ARG A 439 68.76 -44.77 -26.17
N LEU A 440 67.99 -45.22 -27.17
CA LEU A 440 68.43 -45.28 -28.57
C LEU A 440 68.90 -43.90 -29.05
N ASN A 441 70.20 -43.75 -29.27
CA ASN A 441 70.84 -42.46 -29.51
C ASN A 441 71.86 -42.55 -30.68
N PRO A 442 72.13 -41.44 -31.38
CA PRO A 442 73.13 -41.40 -32.46
C PRO A 442 74.57 -41.21 -31.96
N LEU A 443 74.76 -40.99 -30.65
CA LEU A 443 76.06 -40.67 -30.04
C LEU A 443 76.96 -41.90 -29.83
N VAL A 444 76.39 -43.11 -29.74
CA VAL A 444 77.12 -44.36 -29.53
C VAL A 444 76.90 -45.28 -30.73
N VAL A 445 77.93 -45.44 -31.56
CA VAL A 445 77.92 -46.34 -32.72
C VAL A 445 78.76 -47.56 -32.39
N VAL A 446 78.10 -48.71 -32.22
CA VAL A 446 78.79 -49.99 -31.97
C VAL A 446 78.75 -50.81 -33.26
N ASN A 447 79.91 -51.21 -33.78
CA ASN A 447 80.05 -52.07 -34.96
C ASN A 447 79.34 -51.56 -36.24
N GLY A 448 79.47 -50.25 -36.54
CA GLY A 448 78.97 -49.67 -37.79
C GLY A 448 77.44 -49.59 -37.91
N ARG A 449 76.70 -49.88 -36.84
CA ARG A 449 75.24 -49.76 -36.78
C ARG A 449 74.87 -48.70 -35.74
N THR A 450 74.27 -47.60 -36.18
CA THR A 450 73.66 -46.60 -35.29
C THR A 450 72.33 -47.14 -34.78
N ASN A 451 72.08 -47.04 -33.48
CA ASN A 451 70.80 -47.40 -32.86
C ASN A 451 69.72 -46.32 -33.03
N ALA A 452 70.05 -45.17 -33.62
CA ALA A 452 69.09 -44.14 -33.99
C ALA A 452 68.28 -44.54 -35.23
N PRO A 453 66.95 -44.28 -35.27
CA PRO A 453 66.17 -44.46 -36.49
C PRO A 453 66.69 -43.48 -37.56
N LEU A 454 67.51 -44.00 -38.48
CA LEU A 454 67.87 -43.31 -39.71
C LEU A 454 66.60 -43.16 -40.55
N ARG A 455 66.21 -41.91 -40.81
CA ARG A 455 65.05 -41.52 -41.62
C ARG A 455 65.05 -42.31 -42.94
N HIS A 456 64.13 -43.26 -43.09
CA HIS A 456 63.91 -43.94 -44.37
C HIS A 456 63.31 -42.94 -45.38
N PRO A 457 63.68 -42.97 -46.68
CA PRO A 457 63.19 -42.03 -47.69
C PRO A 457 61.71 -42.24 -48.08
N GLN A 458 60.95 -43.02 -47.30
CA GLN A 458 59.54 -43.34 -47.55
C GLN A 458 58.73 -43.20 -46.25
N SER A 459 58.66 -41.98 -45.72
CA SER A 459 57.53 -41.58 -44.89
C SER A 459 56.98 -40.32 -45.50
N GLN A 460 55.76 -40.39 -46.03
CA GLN A 460 55.03 -39.27 -46.61
C GLN A 460 54.94 -38.16 -45.55
N LEU A 461 55.83 -37.18 -45.66
CA LEU A 461 55.57 -35.86 -45.12
C LEU A 461 54.48 -35.30 -46.03
N ASN A 462 53.24 -35.31 -45.56
CA ASN A 462 52.21 -34.45 -46.13
C ASN A 462 52.63 -33.01 -45.83
N ILE A 463 53.52 -32.50 -46.67
CA ILE A 463 53.78 -31.08 -46.82
C ILE A 463 52.47 -30.52 -47.36
N THR A 464 51.72 -29.83 -46.52
CA THR A 464 50.64 -28.96 -46.96
C THR A 464 51.27 -27.86 -47.81
N CYS A 465 51.27 -28.07 -49.12
CA CYS A 465 51.53 -27.04 -50.10
C CYS A 465 50.37 -26.03 -49.99
N VAL A 466 50.65 -24.83 -49.46
CA VAL A 466 49.78 -23.69 -49.67
C VAL A 466 50.03 -23.22 -51.09
N GLU A 467 49.31 -23.80 -52.05
CA GLU A 467 49.18 -23.20 -53.37
C GLU A 467 48.51 -21.84 -53.20
N ALA A 468 49.17 -20.79 -53.68
CA ALA A 468 48.58 -19.47 -53.84
C ALA A 468 47.45 -19.56 -54.88
N ALA A 469 46.27 -19.96 -54.44
CA ALA A 469 45.05 -19.84 -55.21
C ALA A 469 44.72 -18.36 -55.34
N HIS A 470 44.81 -17.87 -56.58
CA HIS A 470 44.28 -16.58 -56.99
C HIS A 470 42.88 -16.38 -56.42
N GLN A 471 42.75 -15.35 -55.58
CA GLN A 471 41.49 -14.86 -55.04
C GLN A 471 40.69 -14.23 -56.19
N ALA A 472 39.91 -15.06 -56.90
CA ALA A 472 38.85 -14.57 -57.76
C ALA A 472 37.67 -14.18 -56.87
N GLN A 473 37.59 -12.88 -56.58
CA GLN A 473 36.50 -12.25 -55.86
C GLN A 473 35.21 -12.33 -56.70
N ARG A 474 34.40 -13.37 -56.49
CA ARG A 474 32.98 -13.37 -56.92
C ARG A 474 32.13 -12.83 -55.77
N VAL A 475 31.75 -11.58 -55.93
CA VAL A 475 30.65 -10.93 -55.23
C VAL A 475 29.37 -11.71 -55.54
N GLY A 476 28.81 -12.37 -54.53
CA GLY A 476 27.47 -12.93 -54.54
C GLY A 476 26.61 -12.16 -53.53
N ILE A 477 25.66 -11.39 -54.04
CA ILE A 477 24.58 -10.75 -53.29
C ILE A 477 23.54 -11.85 -52.97
N PRO A 478 23.05 -11.99 -51.73
CA PRO A 478 21.87 -12.79 -51.46
C PRO A 478 20.62 -12.01 -51.90
N LEU A 479 19.77 -12.68 -52.67
CA LEU A 479 18.36 -12.31 -52.86
C LEU A 479 17.59 -12.54 -51.56
#